data_AF-A0A090R804-F1
#
_entry.id   AF-A0A090R804-F1
#
_cell.length_a   1.000
_cell.length_b   1.000
_cell.length_c   1.000
_cell.angle_alpha   90.00
_cell.angle_beta   90.00
_cell.angle_gamma   90.00
#
_symmetry.space_group_name_H-M   'P 1'
#
loop_
_entity.id
_entity.type
_entity.pdbx_description
1 polymer ?
#
loop_
_entity_poly.entity_id
_entity_poly.type
_entity_poly.pdbx_seq_one_letter_code
_entity_poly.pdbx_strand_id
1 'polypeptide(L)'
;MNYARWSNAKYDEAMKQAIQAPTDEARNRYYQQAETIFADAMPAIPLYHYTRSVLKNTKVGGYSTVNASEPRYTRDLYMMK
;
A
#
# COMPACT_ATOMS: atom_id res chain seq x y z
N MET A 1 1.09 10.89 6.19
CA MET A 1 2.05 11.96 6.56
C MET A 1 2.92 12.28 5.35
N ASN A 2 3.35 13.54 5.20
CA ASN A 2 4.19 14.00 4.09
C ASN A 2 5.53 14.55 4.63
N TYR A 3 6.54 13.68 4.73
CA TYR A 3 7.87 14.06 5.24
C TYR A 3 8.71 14.82 4.21
N ALA A 4 8.50 14.57 2.92
CA ALA A 4 9.18 15.26 1.83
C ALA A 4 8.75 16.74 1.69
N ARG A 5 7.66 17.15 2.37
CA ARG A 5 7.04 18.49 2.29
C ARG A 5 6.71 18.93 0.86
N TRP A 6 6.54 17.96 -0.03
CA TRP A 6 6.20 18.21 -1.43
C TRP A 6 4.71 18.49 -1.57
N SER A 7 4.34 19.42 -2.46
CA SER A 7 2.95 19.76 -2.75
C SER A 7 2.77 20.04 -4.24
N ASN A 8 1.68 19.58 -4.82
CA ASN A 8 1.34 19.85 -6.20
C ASN A 8 -0.19 19.94 -6.36
N ALA A 9 -0.69 21.09 -6.83
CA ALA A 9 -2.13 21.33 -6.92
C ALA A 9 -2.85 20.33 -7.84
N LYS A 10 -2.21 19.88 -8.93
CA LYS A 10 -2.79 18.89 -9.86
C LYS A 10 -2.83 17.50 -9.24
N TYR A 11 -1.82 17.14 -8.45
CA TYR A 11 -1.82 15.90 -7.67
C TYR A 11 -2.97 15.91 -6.66
N ASP A 12 -3.09 17.00 -5.88
CA ASP A 12 -4.15 17.14 -4.88
C ASP A 12 -5.54 17.11 -5.51
N GLU A 13 -5.71 17.72 -6.68
CA GLU A 13 -6.96 17.67 -7.45
C GLU A 13 -7.28 16.25 -7.93
N ALA A 14 -6.32 15.53 -8.53
CA ALA A 14 -6.52 14.15 -8.97
C ALA A 14 -6.93 13.24 -7.78
N MET A 15 -6.29 13.40 -6.62
CA MET A 15 -6.66 12.67 -5.41
C MET A 15 -8.08 13.02 -4.91
N LYS A 16 -8.49 14.29 -4.99
CA LYS A 16 -9.87 14.70 -4.65
C LYS A 16 -10.90 14.07 -5.58
N GLN A 17 -10.62 14.03 -6.89
CA GLN A 17 -11.50 13.39 -7.88
C GLN A 17 -11.59 11.87 -7.64
N ALA A 18 -10.48 11.22 -7.30
CA ALA A 18 -10.46 9.80 -6.97
C ALA A 18 -11.41 9.45 -5.79
N ILE A 19 -11.50 10.33 -4.79
CA ILE A 19 -12.40 10.16 -3.63
C ILE A 19 -13.88 10.25 -4.05
N GLN A 20 -14.20 11.13 -5.01
CA GLN A 20 -15.57 11.37 -5.48
C GLN A 20 -16.00 10.45 -6.62
N ALA A 21 -15.07 9.66 -7.16
CA ALA A 21 -15.32 8.81 -8.32
C ALA A 21 -16.42 7.76 -8.04
N PRO A 22 -17.40 7.58 -8.94
CA PRO A 22 -18.54 6.70 -8.72
C PRO A 22 -18.20 5.21 -8.92
N THR A 23 -17.08 4.90 -9.59
CA THR A 23 -16.66 3.53 -9.88
C THR A 23 -15.18 3.33 -9.59
N ASP A 24 -14.81 2.09 -9.31
CA ASP A 24 -13.42 1.68 -9.09
C ASP A 24 -12.54 1.98 -10.30
N GLU A 25 -13.06 1.80 -11.51
CA GLU A 25 -12.33 2.09 -12.75
C GLU A 25 -12.02 3.58 -12.89
N ALA A 26 -13.01 4.46 -12.64
CA ALA A 26 -12.78 5.91 -12.68
C ALA A 26 -11.78 6.34 -11.59
N ARG A 27 -11.92 5.78 -10.39
CA ARG A 27 -10.99 6.01 -9.28
C ARG A 27 -9.56 5.59 -9.63
N ASN A 28 -9.38 4.42 -10.24
CA ASN A 28 -8.06 3.94 -10.66
C ASN A 28 -7.42 4.82 -11.73
N ARG A 29 -8.20 5.40 -12.64
CA ARG A 29 -7.68 6.38 -13.63
C ARG A 29 -7.13 7.63 -12.95
N TYR A 30 -7.83 8.15 -11.93
CA TYR A 30 -7.34 9.30 -11.16
C TYR A 30 -6.10 8.96 -10.33
N TYR A 31 -6.02 7.76 -9.76
CA TYR A 31 -4.79 7.30 -9.11
C TYR A 31 -3.61 7.21 -10.08
N GLN A 32 -3.83 6.65 -11.27
CA GLN A 32 -2.79 6.59 -12.30
C GLN A 32 -2.31 7.99 -12.70
N GLN A 33 -3.23 8.96 -12.82
CA GLN A 33 -2.88 10.36 -13.11
C GLN A 33 -2.04 10.99 -11.98
N ALA A 34 -2.41 10.75 -10.72
CA ALA A 34 -1.65 11.23 -9.57
C ALA A 34 -0.24 10.61 -9.53
N GLU A 35 -0.12 9.30 -9.78
CA GLU A 35 1.17 8.60 -9.86
C GLU A 35 2.05 9.13 -10.99
N THR A 36 1.50 9.46 -12.18
CA THR A 36 2.28 10.08 -13.25
C THR A 36 2.86 11.44 -12.83
N ILE A 37 2.05 12.30 -12.18
CA ILE A 37 2.52 13.60 -11.69
C ILE A 37 3.63 13.41 -10.64
N PHE A 38 3.47 12.43 -9.76
CA PHE A 38 4.47 12.11 -8.74
C PHE A 38 5.76 11.58 -9.37
N ALA A 39 5.67 10.69 -10.35
CA ALA A 39 6.80 10.13 -11.07
C ALA A 39 7.57 11.20 -11.85
N ASP A 40 6.88 12.12 -12.52
CA ASP A 40 7.52 13.22 -13.27
C ASP A 40 8.23 14.22 -12.34
N ALA A 41 7.66 14.48 -11.16
CA ALA A 41 8.24 15.40 -10.18
C ALA A 41 9.36 14.75 -9.33
N MET A 42 9.43 13.42 -9.28
CA MET A 42 10.36 12.63 -8.47
C MET A 42 10.62 13.16 -7.04
N PRO A 43 9.60 13.45 -6.22
CA PRO A 43 9.81 13.95 -4.86
C PRO A 43 10.30 12.86 -3.89
N ALA A 44 10.24 11.59 -4.31
CA ALA A 44 10.86 10.45 -3.67
C ALA A 44 11.47 9.53 -4.74
N ILE A 45 12.39 8.66 -4.32
CA ILE A 45 13.04 7.67 -5.20
C ILE A 45 12.60 6.26 -4.74
N PRO A 46 11.58 5.65 -5.37
CA PRO A 46 11.20 4.27 -5.09
C PRO A 46 12.31 3.31 -5.53
N LEU A 47 12.71 2.39 -4.67
CA LEU A 47 13.78 1.42 -4.96
C LEU A 47 13.23 0.01 -5.25
N TYR A 48 12.28 -0.47 -4.45
CA TYR A 48 11.69 -1.80 -4.59
C TYR A 48 10.35 -1.90 -3.85
N HIS A 49 9.55 -2.89 -4.24
CA HIS A 49 8.38 -3.32 -3.47
C HIS A 49 8.81 -4.34 -2.41
N TYR A 50 8.34 -4.18 -1.18
CA TYR A 50 8.72 -5.05 -0.07
C TYR A 50 8.26 -6.49 -0.30
N THR A 51 9.15 -7.43 0.01
CA THR A 51 8.80 -8.81 0.29
C THR A 51 9.18 -9.12 1.72
N ARG A 52 8.44 -10.01 2.38
CA ARG A 52 8.69 -10.36 3.77
C ARG A 52 8.98 -11.85 3.90
N SER A 53 10.27 -12.17 4.05
CA SER A 53 10.71 -13.50 4.45
C SER A 53 10.62 -13.64 5.97
N VAL A 54 10.03 -14.73 6.46
CA VAL A 54 9.93 -15.01 7.89
C VAL A 54 10.43 -16.42 8.19
N LEU A 55 11.08 -16.58 9.34
CA LEU A 55 11.36 -17.88 9.92
C LEU A 55 10.26 -18.22 10.92
N LYS A 56 9.55 -19.32 10.67
CA LYS A 56 8.44 -19.80 11.51
C LYS A 56 8.76 -21.21 11.96
N ASN A 57 8.59 -21.47 13.25
CA ASN A 57 8.62 -22.84 13.77
C ASN A 57 7.53 -23.68 13.08
N THR A 58 7.85 -24.89 12.64
CA THR A 58 6.91 -25.80 11.96
C THR A 58 5.71 -26.15 12.83
N LYS A 59 5.83 -26.05 14.15
CA LYS A 59 4.73 -26.27 15.11
C LYS A 59 3.74 -25.10 15.20
N VAL A 60 4.00 -23.94 14.59
CA VAL A 60 3.08 -22.80 14.65
C VAL A 60 2.08 -22.83 13.49
N GLY A 61 0.82 -23.05 13.81
CA GLY A 61 -0.34 -22.95 12.93
C GLY A 61 -0.96 -21.55 12.95
N GLY A 62 -1.88 -21.29 12.00
CA GLY A 62 -2.62 -20.02 11.92
C GLY A 62 -1.86 -18.84 11.31
N TYR A 63 -0.58 -19.03 10.95
CA TYR A 63 0.21 -17.99 10.28
C TYR A 63 -0.27 -17.78 8.83
N SER A 64 -0.99 -16.69 8.58
CA SER A 64 -1.39 -16.31 7.22
C SER A 64 -0.16 -15.97 6.37
N THR A 65 -0.15 -16.37 5.10
CA THR A 65 0.84 -15.96 4.09
C THR A 65 0.26 -15.03 3.03
N VAL A 66 -1.06 -14.80 3.06
CA VAL A 66 -1.80 -14.05 2.03
C VAL A 66 -2.30 -12.69 2.50
N ASN A 67 -2.20 -12.39 3.80
CA ASN A 67 -2.57 -11.07 4.31
C ASN A 67 -1.49 -10.04 3.98
N ALA A 68 -1.76 -9.24 2.95
CA ALA A 68 -0.91 -8.19 2.40
C ALA A 68 -0.70 -6.99 3.33
N SER A 69 -1.62 -6.72 4.26
CA SER A 69 -1.48 -5.60 5.20
C SER A 69 -0.43 -5.87 6.29
N GLU A 70 0.05 -7.11 6.39
CA GLU A 70 1.03 -7.64 7.35
C GLU A 70 0.60 -7.92 8.81
N PRO A 71 -0.48 -7.38 9.43
CA PRO A 71 -0.75 -7.68 10.82
C PRO A 71 -1.01 -9.18 10.99
N ARG A 72 -0.43 -9.74 12.05
CA ARG A 72 -0.62 -11.11 12.49
C ARG A 72 -0.97 -11.04 13.96
N TYR A 73 -2.19 -11.40 14.31
CA TYR A 73 -2.63 -11.35 15.69
C TYR A 73 -2.34 -12.67 16.39
N THR A 74 -1.79 -12.61 17.60
CA THR A 74 -1.48 -13.80 18.38
C THR A 74 -2.71 -14.67 18.65
N ARG A 75 -3.92 -14.08 18.70
CA ARG A 75 -5.19 -14.82 18.86
C ARG A 75 -5.48 -15.79 17.71
N ASP A 76 -4.93 -15.53 16.52
CA ASP A 76 -5.12 -16.36 15.32
C ASP A 76 -4.03 -17.45 15.22
N LEU A 77 -3.01 -17.41 16.07
CA LEU A 77 -1.89 -18.36 16.08
C LEU A 77 -2.13 -19.46 17.11
N TYR A 78 -1.68 -20.67 16.79
CA TYR A 78 -1.78 -21.82 17.71
C TYR A 78 -0.62 -22.79 17.51
N MET A 79 -0.38 -23.64 18.52
CA MET A 79 0.60 -24.72 18.44
C MET A 79 -0.07 -25.99 17.89
N MET A 80 0.47 -26.49 16.80
CA MET A 80 0.14 -27.79 16.23
C MET A 80 0.88 -28.88 17.03
N LYS A 81 0.27 -30.08 17.10
CA LYS A 81 0.87 -31.24 17.77
C LYS A 81 2.11 -31.73 17.02
#